data_AF-A0A0M6YGF3-F1
#
_entry.id   AF-A0A0M6YGF3-F1
#
_cell.length_a   1.000
_cell.length_b   1.000
_cell.length_c   1.000
_cell.angle_alpha   90.00
_cell.angle_beta   90.00
_cell.angle_gamma   90.00
#
_symmetry.space_group_name_H-M   'P 1'
#
loop_
_entity.id
_entity.type
_entity.pdbx_description
1 polymer ?
#
loop_
_entity_poly.entity_id
_entity_poly.type
_entity_poly.pdbx_seq_one_letter_code
_entity_poly.pdbx_strand_id
1 'polypeptide(L)'
;MPILENNPKLCDGFWRFVRGDMEDQVFENWLYSSNEIEDALGEEGYLAAISVNFYDAKRLAEFKAYLSQHLFKPACCDCHSQPDDGSVSLGEWPSDRFEIIEREIDGIWWLHRLECKECKTMWHLAAEERIFDVWLLKRYPIASRSQVQTYRDLLMSAKASGSKVWYFDPTVSWEIPAAIRDLAEETPGIACSEIERILPIDVGIVRQHARVVASKYKLDINLGA
;
A
#
# COMPACT_ATOMS: atom_id res chain seq x y z
N MET A 1 25.13 12.21 -18.79
CA MET A 1 24.57 11.21 -17.84
C MET A 1 23.33 11.85 -17.25
N PRO A 2 22.17 11.19 -17.10
CA PRO A 2 21.05 11.87 -16.48
C PRO A 2 21.43 12.17 -15.02
N ILE A 3 21.40 13.45 -14.67
CA ILE A 3 21.90 14.03 -13.41
C ILE A 3 21.05 13.60 -12.20
N LEU A 4 19.86 13.04 -12.47
CA LEU A 4 18.91 12.55 -11.46
C LEU A 4 19.41 11.35 -10.63
N GLU A 5 20.31 10.51 -11.16
CA GLU A 5 20.90 9.39 -10.39
C GLU A 5 21.74 9.90 -9.20
N ASN A 6 22.26 11.13 -9.28
CA ASN A 6 23.13 11.72 -8.25
C ASN A 6 22.37 12.53 -7.19
N ASN A 7 21.05 12.75 -7.35
CA ASN A 7 20.25 13.49 -6.38
C ASN A 7 18.91 12.77 -6.08
N PRO A 8 18.91 11.84 -5.09
CA PRO A 8 17.73 11.05 -4.72
C PRO A 8 16.52 11.90 -4.34
N LYS A 9 16.72 13.12 -3.81
CA LYS A 9 15.63 14.01 -3.39
C LYS A 9 14.92 14.64 -4.59
N LEU A 10 15.67 15.05 -5.61
CA LEU A 10 15.09 15.54 -6.87
C LEU A 10 14.30 14.43 -7.56
N CYS A 11 14.87 13.23 -7.61
CA CYS A 11 14.21 12.05 -8.17
C CYS A 11 12.88 11.76 -7.45
N ASP A 12 12.87 11.75 -6.11
CA ASP A 12 11.63 11.56 -5.33
C ASP A 12 10.58 12.65 -5.60
N GLY A 13 10.99 13.93 -5.66
CA GLY A 13 10.08 15.04 -5.92
C GLY A 13 9.36 14.93 -7.28
N PHE A 14 10.10 14.64 -8.35
CA PHE A 14 9.50 14.42 -9.68
C PHE A 14 8.52 13.24 -9.67
N TRP A 15 8.88 12.14 -9.02
CA TRP A 15 8.05 10.95 -9.01
C TRP A 15 6.76 11.12 -8.23
N ARG A 16 6.83 11.76 -7.06
CA ARG A 16 5.62 12.07 -6.29
C ARG A 16 4.65 12.91 -7.12
N PHE A 17 5.15 13.87 -7.90
CA PHE A 17 4.31 14.64 -8.81
C PHE A 17 3.75 13.84 -9.99
N VAL A 18 4.57 13.03 -10.65
CA VAL A 18 4.17 12.18 -11.77
C VAL A 18 3.08 11.19 -11.34
N ARG A 19 3.18 10.60 -10.15
CA ARG A 19 2.21 9.65 -9.60
C ARG A 19 0.94 10.29 -9.03
N GLY A 20 1.00 11.59 -8.68
CA GLY A 20 -0.10 12.29 -8.01
C GLY A 20 -0.03 12.28 -6.48
N ASP A 21 1.07 11.80 -5.89
CA ASP A 21 1.34 11.85 -4.44
C ASP A 21 1.79 13.26 -3.95
N MET A 22 1.89 14.22 -4.89
CA MET A 22 2.17 15.63 -4.65
C MET A 22 1.14 16.46 -5.40
N GLU A 23 0.49 17.40 -4.70
CA GLU A 23 -0.42 18.35 -5.32
C GLU A 23 0.32 19.19 -6.38
N ASP A 24 -0.37 19.48 -7.48
CA ASP A 24 0.24 20.16 -8.62
C ASP A 24 0.81 21.54 -8.23
N GLN A 25 0.12 22.27 -7.35
CA GLN A 25 0.57 23.57 -6.84
C GLN A 25 1.81 23.45 -5.95
N VAL A 26 1.93 22.35 -5.18
CA VAL A 26 3.11 22.07 -4.35
C VAL A 26 4.31 21.80 -5.25
N PHE A 27 4.12 21.04 -6.33
CA PHE A 27 5.17 20.79 -7.31
C PHE A 27 5.57 22.06 -8.07
N GLU A 28 4.61 22.88 -8.51
CA GLU A 28 4.89 24.15 -9.19
C GLU A 28 5.73 25.08 -8.31
N ASN A 29 5.36 25.24 -7.04
CA ASN A 29 6.12 26.04 -6.09
C ASN A 29 7.53 25.46 -5.87
N TRP A 30 7.64 24.14 -5.76
CA TRP A 30 8.92 23.45 -5.65
C TRP A 30 9.81 23.70 -6.88
N LEU A 31 9.23 23.58 -8.08
CA LEU A 31 9.87 23.82 -9.37
C LEU A 31 10.50 25.21 -9.44
N TYR A 32 9.75 26.25 -9.03
CA TYR A 32 10.24 27.63 -9.06
C TYR A 32 11.21 28.00 -7.94
N SER A 33 11.24 27.22 -6.86
CA SER A 33 12.08 27.50 -5.69
C SER A 33 13.45 26.81 -5.72
N SER A 34 13.64 25.83 -6.59
CA SER A 34 14.83 24.97 -6.60
C SER A 34 15.69 25.17 -7.83
N ASN A 35 16.90 25.71 -7.63
CA ASN A 35 17.91 25.81 -8.70
C ASN A 35 18.44 24.42 -9.14
N GLU A 36 18.28 23.39 -8.30
CA GLU A 36 18.79 22.05 -8.57
C GLU A 36 17.99 21.33 -9.68
N ILE A 37 16.79 21.81 -10.01
CA ILE A 37 15.92 21.20 -11.01
C ILE A 37 16.42 21.49 -12.43
N GLU A 38 16.92 22.70 -12.67
CA GLU A 38 17.54 23.05 -13.96
C GLU A 38 18.75 22.18 -14.25
N ASP A 39 19.61 21.97 -13.25
CA ASP A 39 20.75 21.06 -13.34
C ASP A 39 20.31 19.62 -13.67
N ALA A 40 19.19 19.16 -13.11
CA ALA A 40 18.71 17.80 -13.31
C ALA A 40 18.06 17.55 -14.67
N LEU A 41 17.24 18.50 -15.14
CA LEU A 41 16.50 18.42 -16.41
C LEU A 41 17.32 18.86 -17.62
N GLY A 42 18.37 19.65 -17.39
CA GLY A 42 18.99 20.47 -18.42
C GLY A 42 18.11 21.65 -18.82
N GLU A 43 18.71 22.64 -19.49
CA GLU A 43 18.05 23.89 -19.88
C GLU A 43 16.73 23.65 -20.64
N GLU A 44 16.74 22.80 -21.68
CA GLU A 44 15.53 22.53 -22.48
C GLU A 44 14.41 21.89 -21.65
N GLY A 45 14.75 20.92 -20.78
CA GLY A 45 13.78 20.24 -19.93
C GLY A 45 13.22 21.16 -18.84
N TYR A 46 14.06 22.04 -18.29
CA TYR A 46 13.64 23.05 -17.32
C TYR A 46 12.73 24.11 -17.94
N LEU A 47 13.11 24.64 -19.11
CA LEU A 47 12.27 25.57 -19.87
C LEU A 47 10.92 24.96 -20.21
N ALA A 48 10.90 23.68 -20.62
CA ALA A 48 9.67 22.95 -20.84
C ALA A 48 8.83 22.87 -19.55
N ALA A 49 9.44 22.55 -18.41
CA ALA A 49 8.77 22.43 -17.11
C ALA A 49 8.14 23.75 -16.64
N ILE A 50 8.88 24.86 -16.68
CA ILE A 50 8.38 26.17 -16.21
C ILE A 50 7.36 26.78 -17.17
N SER A 51 7.29 26.31 -18.42
CA SER A 51 6.32 26.76 -19.43
C SER A 51 4.97 26.04 -19.35
N VAL A 52 4.83 25.02 -18.48
CA VAL A 52 3.58 24.29 -18.29
C VAL A 52 2.57 25.19 -17.60
N ASN A 53 1.36 25.25 -18.13
CA ASN A 53 0.23 25.82 -17.41
C ASN A 53 -0.35 24.76 -16.47
N PHE A 54 -0.03 24.82 -15.17
CA PHE A 54 -0.48 23.85 -14.16
C PHE A 54 -2.00 23.84 -13.93
N TYR A 55 -2.72 24.85 -14.44
CA TYR A 55 -4.19 24.91 -14.40
C TYR A 55 -4.85 24.20 -15.61
N ASP A 56 -4.09 23.85 -16.64
CA ASP A 56 -4.57 23.11 -17.81
C ASP A 56 -4.29 21.61 -17.63
N ALA A 57 -5.32 20.87 -17.23
CA ALA A 57 -5.23 19.43 -16.97
C ALA A 57 -4.66 18.62 -18.13
N LYS A 58 -4.90 19.04 -19.39
CA LYS A 58 -4.40 18.32 -20.56
C LYS A 58 -2.89 18.54 -20.70
N ARG A 59 -2.43 19.79 -20.63
CA ARG A 59 -0.99 20.13 -20.70
C ARG A 59 -0.22 19.51 -19.54
N LEU A 60 -0.83 19.51 -18.36
CA LEU A 60 -0.26 18.89 -17.18
C LEU A 60 -0.07 17.37 -17.36
N ALA A 61 -1.08 16.68 -17.90
CA ALA A 61 -0.97 15.26 -18.20
C ALA A 61 0.10 14.96 -19.26
N GLU A 62 0.18 15.76 -20.32
CA GLU A 62 1.23 15.67 -21.35
C GLU A 62 2.62 15.87 -20.74
N PHE A 63 2.77 16.82 -19.81
CA PHE A 63 4.02 17.05 -19.11
C PHE A 63 4.41 15.90 -18.16
N LYS A 64 3.48 15.37 -17.37
CA LYS A 64 3.74 14.18 -16.52
C LYS A 64 4.17 12.97 -17.37
N ALA A 65 3.58 12.80 -18.55
CA ALA A 65 4.00 11.77 -19.50
C ALA A 65 5.40 12.03 -20.07
N TYR A 66 5.70 13.28 -20.43
CA TYR A 66 7.05 13.69 -20.86
C TYR A 66 8.10 13.37 -19.80
N LEU A 67 7.87 13.75 -18.55
CA LEU A 67 8.77 13.47 -17.43
C LEU A 67 8.98 11.96 -17.26
N SER A 68 7.91 11.17 -17.32
CA SER A 68 7.98 9.71 -17.21
C SER A 68 8.84 9.08 -18.32
N GLN A 69 8.83 9.64 -19.53
CA GLN A 69 9.58 9.13 -20.69
C GLN A 69 11.03 9.62 -20.74
N HIS A 70 11.30 10.87 -20.33
CA HIS A 70 12.59 11.53 -20.55
C HIS A 70 13.47 11.56 -19.30
N LEU A 71 12.88 11.55 -18.11
CA LEU A 71 13.66 11.43 -16.88
C LEU A 71 14.19 10.02 -16.65
N PHE A 72 13.69 9.04 -17.42
CA PHE A 72 14.03 7.64 -17.20
C PHE A 72 14.53 6.96 -18.48
N LYS A 73 15.82 6.59 -18.42
CA LYS A 73 16.29 5.30 -18.97
C LYS A 73 15.35 4.22 -18.41
N PRO A 74 15.04 3.11 -19.11
CA PRO A 74 14.26 2.03 -18.53
C PRO A 74 14.95 1.56 -17.25
N ALA A 75 14.51 2.10 -16.11
CA ALA A 75 14.98 1.68 -14.81
C ALA A 75 14.55 0.23 -14.72
N CYS A 76 15.45 -0.64 -14.27
CA CYS A 76 15.21 -2.07 -14.28
C CYS A 76 13.87 -2.45 -13.58
N CYS A 77 13.33 -1.58 -12.70
CA CYS A 77 12.03 -1.75 -12.04
C CYS A 77 11.07 -0.57 -12.23
N ASP A 78 9.78 -0.87 -12.11
CA ASP A 78 8.63 0.05 -12.13
C ASP A 78 8.33 0.70 -10.77
N CYS A 79 9.11 0.43 -9.72
CA CYS A 79 8.81 0.84 -8.34
C CYS A 79 8.55 2.33 -8.18
N HIS A 80 9.16 3.17 -9.00
CA HIS A 80 8.93 4.61 -8.94
C HIS A 80 7.65 5.07 -9.63
N SER A 81 7.09 4.28 -10.54
CA SER A 81 5.80 4.54 -11.19
C SER A 81 4.61 4.04 -10.35
N GLN A 82 4.85 3.11 -9.43
CA GLN A 82 3.81 2.59 -8.54
C GLN A 82 3.40 3.65 -7.51
N PRO A 83 2.10 3.86 -7.26
CA PRO A 83 1.63 4.80 -6.23
C PRO A 83 2.23 4.50 -4.85
N ASP A 84 2.22 5.50 -3.96
CA ASP A 84 2.74 5.35 -2.60
C ASP A 84 1.94 4.33 -1.76
N ASP A 85 0.70 4.07 -2.13
CA ASP A 85 -0.17 3.02 -1.62
C ASP A 85 -0.66 2.11 -2.77
N GLY A 86 -0.68 0.80 -2.54
CA GLY A 86 -1.13 -0.14 -3.56
C GLY A 86 -1.62 -1.44 -2.95
N SER A 87 -2.33 -2.22 -3.77
CA SER A 87 -2.71 -3.58 -3.41
C SER A 87 -2.37 -4.53 -4.54
N VAL A 88 -1.80 -5.68 -4.22
CA VAL A 88 -1.52 -6.75 -5.19
C VAL A 88 -2.02 -8.08 -4.63
N SER A 89 -2.54 -8.94 -5.50
CA SER A 89 -2.96 -10.28 -5.10
C SER A 89 -1.76 -11.10 -4.63
N LEU A 90 -1.97 -12.02 -3.67
CA LEU A 90 -0.90 -12.84 -3.11
C LEU A 90 -0.17 -13.64 -4.20
N GLY A 91 -0.93 -14.14 -5.17
CA GLY A 91 -0.43 -14.92 -6.31
C GLY A 91 0.29 -14.09 -7.39
N GLU A 92 0.16 -12.76 -7.36
CA GLU A 92 0.80 -11.84 -8.30
C GLU A 92 2.11 -11.26 -7.75
N TRP A 93 2.56 -11.75 -6.59
CA TRP A 93 3.75 -11.25 -5.92
C TRP A 93 5.01 -11.38 -6.76
N PRO A 94 5.70 -10.27 -7.12
CA PRO A 94 6.98 -10.35 -7.79
C PRO A 94 8.08 -10.61 -6.74
N SER A 95 8.18 -11.87 -6.29
CA SER A 95 9.24 -12.34 -5.35
C SER A 95 10.66 -12.12 -5.91
N ASP A 96 10.78 -12.00 -7.22
CA ASP A 96 11.99 -11.64 -7.93
C ASP A 96 12.37 -10.17 -7.70
N ARG A 97 11.39 -9.26 -7.62
CA ARG A 97 11.59 -7.80 -7.49
C ARG A 97 11.94 -7.34 -6.08
N PHE A 98 11.36 -7.96 -5.06
CA PHE A 98 11.50 -7.53 -3.67
C PHE A 98 12.27 -8.53 -2.80
N GLU A 99 13.04 -8.00 -1.86
CA GLU A 99 13.65 -8.74 -0.76
C GLU A 99 12.91 -8.39 0.54
N ILE A 100 12.57 -9.41 1.34
CA ILE A 100 11.98 -9.20 2.67
C ILE A 100 13.11 -8.91 3.65
N ILE A 101 13.16 -7.68 4.15
CA ILE A 101 14.17 -7.20 5.11
C ILE A 101 13.71 -7.47 6.55
N GLU A 102 12.41 -7.41 6.81
CA GLU A 102 11.82 -7.63 8.12
C GLU A 102 10.50 -8.39 7.96
N ARG A 103 10.33 -9.52 8.67
CA ARG A 103 9.13 -10.36 8.59
C ARG A 103 8.08 -10.05 9.64
N GLU A 104 8.44 -9.39 10.73
CA GLU A 104 7.48 -8.97 11.75
C GLU A 104 7.93 -7.62 12.27
N ILE A 105 7.14 -6.59 12.01
CA ILE A 105 7.38 -5.26 12.53
C ILE A 105 6.69 -5.17 13.90
N ASP A 106 7.44 -4.86 14.95
CA ASP A 106 6.92 -4.70 16.32
C ASP A 106 6.12 -5.91 16.86
N GLY A 107 6.45 -7.12 16.40
CA GLY A 107 5.77 -8.37 16.78
C GLY A 107 4.42 -8.58 16.09
N ILE A 108 4.10 -7.79 15.07
CA ILE A 108 2.89 -7.92 14.25
C ILE A 108 3.19 -8.84 13.07
N TRP A 109 2.63 -10.06 13.13
CA TRP A 109 2.93 -11.15 12.19
C TRP A 109 2.58 -10.84 10.72
N TRP A 110 1.58 -9.97 10.51
CA TRP A 110 1.09 -9.58 9.19
C TRP A 110 1.75 -8.31 8.66
N LEU A 111 2.74 -7.74 9.36
CA LEU A 111 3.50 -6.57 8.89
C LEU A 111 4.94 -6.95 8.53
N HIS A 112 5.34 -6.59 7.32
CA HIS A 112 6.67 -6.83 6.78
C HIS A 112 7.30 -5.54 6.25
N ARG A 113 8.63 -5.53 6.20
CA ARG A 113 9.43 -4.51 5.52
C ARG A 113 10.15 -5.13 4.35
N LEU A 114 10.07 -4.48 3.20
CA LEU A 114 10.63 -4.94 1.95
C LEU A 114 11.57 -3.90 1.37
N GLU A 115 12.51 -4.36 0.57
CA GLU A 115 13.38 -3.52 -0.26
C GLU A 115 13.29 -3.98 -1.71
N CYS A 116 13.11 -3.05 -2.64
CA CYS A 116 13.29 -3.36 -4.06
C CYS A 116 14.76 -3.70 -4.31
N LYS A 117 15.03 -4.88 -4.89
CA LYS A 117 16.40 -5.34 -5.14
C LYS A 117 17.19 -4.42 -6.08
N GLU A 118 16.48 -3.66 -6.91
CA GLU A 118 17.08 -2.83 -7.96
C GLU A 118 17.17 -1.35 -7.56
N CYS A 119 16.04 -0.68 -7.29
CA CYS A 119 16.06 0.75 -6.93
C CYS A 119 16.23 1.03 -5.43
N LYS A 120 16.29 -0.02 -4.59
CA LYS A 120 16.44 0.11 -3.13
C LYS A 120 15.32 0.89 -2.43
N THR A 121 14.21 1.16 -3.12
CA THR A 121 13.01 1.70 -2.49
C THR A 121 12.51 0.73 -1.44
N MET A 122 12.27 1.24 -0.23
CA MET A 122 11.70 0.49 0.87
C MET A 122 10.18 0.54 0.83
N TRP A 123 9.53 -0.55 1.21
CA TRP A 123 8.08 -0.67 1.33
C TRP A 123 7.72 -1.29 2.68
N HIS A 124 6.67 -0.77 3.30
CA HIS A 124 5.89 -1.51 4.28
C HIS A 124 4.85 -2.35 3.54
N LEU A 125 4.67 -3.57 4.02
CA LEU A 125 3.75 -4.53 3.48
C LEU A 125 2.85 -5.04 4.61
N ALA A 126 1.54 -4.92 4.44
CA ALA A 126 0.57 -5.58 5.28
C ALA A 126 -0.02 -6.79 4.52
N ALA A 127 0.10 -7.96 5.12
CA ALA A 127 -0.17 -9.25 4.52
C ALA A 127 -1.47 -9.84 5.04
N GLU A 128 -2.51 -9.82 4.23
CA GLU A 128 -3.74 -10.56 4.54
C GLU A 128 -3.71 -11.88 3.76
N GLU A 129 -3.05 -12.87 4.36
CA GLU A 129 -2.84 -14.21 3.77
C GLU A 129 -3.91 -15.24 4.17
N ARG A 130 -4.92 -14.84 4.96
CA ARG A 130 -5.90 -15.79 5.52
C ARG A 130 -7.23 -15.74 4.79
N ILE A 131 -7.73 -14.54 4.55
CA ILE A 131 -9.07 -14.30 4.06
C ILE A 131 -9.03 -13.76 2.63
N PHE A 132 -8.24 -12.73 2.38
CA PHE A 132 -8.30 -11.94 1.16
C PHE A 132 -7.19 -12.24 0.15
N ASP A 133 -6.16 -12.99 0.55
CA ASP A 133 -4.96 -13.27 -0.25
C ASP A 133 -4.45 -11.99 -0.92
N VAL A 134 -4.21 -10.95 -0.13
CA VAL A 134 -3.81 -9.64 -0.63
C VAL A 134 -2.67 -9.05 0.16
N TRP A 135 -1.77 -8.43 -0.58
CA TRP A 135 -0.70 -7.59 -0.08
C TRP A 135 -1.11 -6.13 -0.19
N LEU A 136 -1.10 -5.41 0.92
CA LEU A 136 -1.25 -3.96 0.93
C LEU A 136 0.13 -3.34 1.05
N LEU A 137 0.58 -2.68 -0.01
CA LEU A 137 1.88 -2.07 -0.13
C LEU A 137 1.80 -0.59 0.20
N LYS A 138 2.78 -0.10 0.95
CA LYS A 138 2.94 1.32 1.25
C LYS A 138 4.41 1.72 1.22
N ARG A 139 4.80 2.74 0.46
CA ARG A 139 6.21 3.16 0.35
C ARG A 139 6.75 3.61 1.72
N TYR A 140 8.03 3.39 1.98
CA TYR A 140 8.72 3.83 3.19
C TYR A 140 9.85 4.82 2.86
N PRO A 141 10.07 5.87 3.67
CA PRO A 141 9.29 6.28 4.83
C PRO A 141 8.13 7.19 4.42
N ILE A 142 6.88 6.76 4.60
CA ILE A 142 5.77 7.71 4.56
C ILE A 142 5.65 8.33 5.95
N ALA A 143 5.72 9.66 6.02
CA ALA A 143 5.67 10.44 7.26
C ALA A 143 4.36 10.26 8.05
N SER A 144 3.32 9.69 7.45
CA SER A 144 2.11 9.25 8.15
C SER A 144 2.22 7.77 8.51
N ARG A 145 1.98 7.45 9.80
CA ARG A 145 1.75 6.08 10.29
C ARG A 145 0.95 5.30 9.23
N SER A 146 1.32 4.04 8.98
CA SER A 146 0.56 3.16 8.08
C SER A 146 -0.94 3.32 8.38
N GLN A 147 -1.76 3.45 7.33
CA GLN A 147 -3.22 3.52 7.52
C GLN A 147 -3.74 2.23 8.16
N VAL A 148 -2.99 1.14 8.00
CA VAL A 148 -3.21 -0.14 8.66
C VAL A 148 -2.39 -0.19 9.95
N GLN A 149 -3.06 -0.04 11.09
CA GLN A 149 -2.44 -0.12 12.43
C GLN A 149 -2.93 -1.34 13.19
N THR A 150 -4.12 -1.80 12.87
CA THR A 150 -4.78 -2.94 13.50
C THR A 150 -5.09 -4.03 12.47
N TYR A 151 -5.23 -5.27 12.91
CA TYR A 151 -5.68 -6.38 12.07
C TYR A 151 -7.09 -6.10 11.51
N ARG A 152 -7.92 -5.37 12.27
CA ARG A 152 -9.19 -4.82 11.76
C ARG A 152 -8.99 -3.89 10.57
N ASP A 153 -8.07 -2.94 10.64
CA ASP A 153 -7.78 -2.02 9.53
C ASP A 153 -7.28 -2.80 8.30
N LEU A 154 -6.50 -3.86 8.52
CA LEU A 154 -5.97 -4.72 7.46
C LEU A 154 -7.12 -5.39 6.71
N LEU A 155 -8.01 -6.09 7.42
CA LEU A 155 -9.14 -6.78 6.81
C LEU A 155 -10.10 -5.82 6.11
N MET A 156 -10.32 -4.63 6.67
CA MET A 156 -11.18 -3.61 6.04
C MET A 156 -10.54 -3.03 4.78
N SER A 157 -9.23 -2.78 4.79
CA SER A 157 -8.49 -2.28 3.63
C SER A 157 -8.40 -3.35 2.53
N ALA A 158 -8.16 -4.61 2.91
CA ALA A 158 -8.19 -5.77 2.02
C ALA A 158 -9.56 -6.01 1.39
N LYS A 159 -10.64 -5.74 2.13
CA LYS A 159 -12.01 -5.75 1.57
C LYS A 159 -12.23 -4.62 0.58
N ALA A 160 -11.72 -3.42 0.89
CA ALA A 160 -11.88 -2.23 0.05
C ALA A 160 -11.07 -2.29 -1.26
N SER A 161 -9.99 -3.06 -1.32
CA SER A 161 -9.21 -3.27 -2.56
C SER A 161 -9.98 -4.05 -3.64
N GLY A 162 -11.13 -4.64 -3.29
CA GLY A 162 -11.97 -5.41 -4.21
C GLY A 162 -11.56 -6.87 -4.36
N SER A 163 -10.67 -7.38 -3.51
CA SER A 163 -10.33 -8.80 -3.44
C SER A 163 -11.58 -9.66 -3.23
N LYS A 164 -11.74 -10.69 -4.06
CA LYS A 164 -12.85 -11.64 -3.97
C LYS A 164 -12.41 -12.88 -3.22
N VAL A 165 -13.17 -13.22 -2.18
CA VAL A 165 -12.89 -14.40 -1.36
C VAL A 165 -13.83 -15.53 -1.78
N TRP A 166 -13.25 -16.71 -1.99
CA TRP A 166 -13.99 -17.91 -2.35
C TRP A 166 -13.59 -19.05 -1.43
N TYR A 167 -14.56 -19.59 -0.71
CA TYR A 167 -14.38 -20.81 0.09
C TYR A 167 -15.07 -21.98 -0.61
N PHE A 168 -14.39 -23.12 -0.66
CA PHE A 168 -15.06 -24.37 -1.04
C PHE A 168 -16.12 -24.77 -0.01
N ASP A 169 -15.76 -24.73 1.28
CA ASP A 169 -16.67 -24.89 2.40
C ASP A 169 -16.20 -24.01 3.59
N PRO A 170 -16.82 -22.84 3.80
CA PRO A 170 -16.44 -21.93 4.89
C PRO A 170 -16.77 -22.46 6.30
N THR A 171 -17.52 -23.56 6.43
CA THR A 171 -17.82 -24.15 7.74
C THR A 171 -16.64 -24.94 8.33
N VAL A 172 -15.73 -25.41 7.47
CA VAL A 172 -14.56 -26.20 7.86
C VAL A 172 -13.23 -25.48 7.62
N SER A 173 -13.24 -24.33 6.97
CA SER A 173 -12.07 -23.47 6.76
C SER A 173 -11.45 -23.02 8.08
N TRP A 174 -10.13 -23.19 8.20
CA TRP A 174 -9.37 -22.86 9.42
C TRP A 174 -9.01 -21.36 9.48
N GLU A 175 -9.02 -20.69 8.33
CA GLU A 175 -8.64 -19.29 8.15
C GLU A 175 -9.63 -18.36 8.87
N ILE A 176 -10.92 -18.70 8.81
CA ILE A 176 -12.01 -17.93 9.44
C ILE A 176 -11.87 -17.89 10.97
N PRO A 177 -11.80 -19.03 11.71
CA PRO A 177 -11.62 -18.98 13.15
C PRO A 177 -10.28 -18.38 13.57
N ALA A 178 -9.23 -18.49 12.75
CA ALA A 178 -7.96 -17.82 13.01
C ALA A 178 -8.09 -16.28 12.91
N ALA A 179 -8.74 -15.75 11.87
CA ALA A 179 -8.98 -14.32 11.73
C ALA A 179 -9.88 -13.77 12.86
N ILE A 180 -10.92 -14.52 13.25
CA ILE A 180 -11.78 -14.16 14.38
C ILE A 180 -10.99 -14.09 15.69
N ARG A 181 -10.09 -15.05 15.91
CA ARG A 181 -9.24 -15.09 17.10
C ARG A 181 -8.35 -13.85 17.16
N ASP A 182 -7.63 -13.54 16.09
CA ASP A 182 -6.71 -12.40 16.05
C ASP A 182 -7.47 -11.07 16.24
N LEU A 183 -8.67 -10.93 15.67
CA LEU A 183 -9.55 -9.78 15.93
C LEU A 183 -9.95 -9.64 17.41
N ALA A 184 -10.28 -10.75 18.07
CA ALA A 184 -10.71 -10.75 19.47
C ALA A 184 -9.54 -10.58 20.45
N GLU A 185 -8.35 -11.06 20.11
CA GLU A 185 -7.12 -10.81 20.87
C GLU A 185 -6.71 -9.33 20.80
N GLU A 186 -6.85 -8.71 19.63
CA GLU A 186 -6.55 -7.29 19.43
C GLU A 186 -7.62 -6.37 20.03
N THR A 187 -8.90 -6.75 19.96
CA THR A 187 -10.03 -5.98 20.48
C THR A 187 -10.92 -6.83 21.41
N PRO A 188 -10.57 -6.97 22.70
CA PRO A 188 -11.40 -7.67 23.67
C PRO A 188 -12.81 -7.07 23.77
N GLY A 189 -13.83 -7.93 23.76
CA GLY A 189 -15.23 -7.53 23.78
C GLY A 189 -15.80 -7.13 22.41
N ILE A 190 -15.06 -7.37 21.31
CA ILE A 190 -15.54 -7.12 19.94
C ILE A 190 -16.91 -7.76 19.71
N ALA A 191 -17.83 -6.98 19.14
CA ALA A 191 -19.18 -7.45 18.84
C ALA A 191 -19.17 -8.43 17.67
N CYS A 192 -19.91 -9.53 17.76
CA CYS A 192 -20.03 -10.48 16.66
C CYS A 192 -20.60 -9.82 15.40
N SER A 193 -21.55 -8.88 15.57
CA SER A 193 -22.08 -8.05 14.46
C SER A 193 -21.05 -7.17 13.76
N GLU A 194 -19.91 -6.92 14.40
CA GLU A 194 -18.80 -6.19 13.79
C GLU A 194 -17.89 -7.13 13.01
N ILE A 195 -17.59 -8.31 13.55
CA ILE A 195 -16.90 -9.39 12.83
C ILE A 195 -17.66 -9.75 11.54
N GLU A 196 -18.99 -9.82 11.61
CA GLU A 196 -19.89 -10.02 10.46
C GLU A 196 -19.72 -8.97 9.35
N ARG A 197 -19.42 -7.72 9.72
CA ARG A 197 -19.19 -6.64 8.73
C ARG A 197 -17.80 -6.69 8.13
N ILE A 198 -16.82 -7.19 8.88
CA ILE A 198 -15.42 -7.27 8.47
C ILE A 198 -15.26 -8.45 7.49
N LEU A 199 -15.68 -9.65 7.89
CA LEU A 199 -15.44 -10.87 7.11
C LEU A 199 -16.41 -11.01 5.93
N PRO A 200 -15.95 -11.40 4.73
CA PRO A 200 -16.77 -11.49 3.53
C PRO A 200 -17.48 -12.85 3.40
N ILE A 201 -18.10 -13.33 4.49
CA ILE A 201 -18.76 -14.64 4.55
C ILE A 201 -20.15 -14.54 5.20
N ASP A 202 -20.95 -15.60 5.10
CA ASP A 202 -22.29 -15.63 5.66
C ASP A 202 -22.31 -15.40 7.18
N VAL A 203 -23.26 -14.58 7.63
CA VAL A 203 -23.42 -14.17 9.04
C VAL A 203 -23.62 -15.38 9.97
N GLY A 204 -24.36 -16.40 9.55
CA GLY A 204 -24.58 -17.61 10.33
C GLY A 204 -23.27 -18.37 10.58
N ILE A 205 -22.40 -18.41 9.56
CA ILE A 205 -21.09 -19.06 9.62
C ILE A 205 -20.13 -18.26 10.52
N VAL A 206 -20.11 -16.93 10.41
CA VAL A 206 -19.33 -16.07 11.33
C VAL A 206 -19.72 -16.34 12.77
N ARG A 207 -21.02 -16.33 13.08
CA ARG A 207 -21.52 -16.59 14.45
C ARG A 207 -21.15 -17.96 14.96
N GLN A 208 -21.23 -18.99 14.12
CA GLN A 208 -20.83 -20.34 14.47
C GLN A 208 -19.36 -20.39 14.87
N HIS A 209 -18.46 -19.86 14.02
CA HIS A 209 -17.03 -19.82 14.32
C HIS A 209 -16.70 -18.94 15.52
N ALA A 210 -17.36 -17.78 15.68
CA ALA A 210 -17.17 -16.89 16.81
C ALA A 210 -17.49 -17.56 18.16
N ARG A 211 -18.58 -18.34 18.24
CA ARG A 211 -18.91 -19.13 19.43
C ARG A 211 -17.83 -20.16 19.75
N VAL A 212 -17.36 -20.88 18.74
CA VAL A 212 -16.30 -21.89 18.90
C VAL A 212 -15.01 -21.23 19.38
N VAL A 213 -14.60 -20.12 18.76
CA VAL A 213 -13.39 -19.38 19.12
C VAL A 213 -13.48 -18.84 20.55
N ALA A 214 -14.57 -18.16 20.91
CA ALA A 214 -14.78 -17.62 22.25
C ALA A 214 -14.68 -18.73 23.32
N SER A 215 -15.35 -19.86 23.10
CA SER A 215 -15.32 -20.99 24.04
C SER A 215 -13.95 -21.69 24.10
N LYS A 216 -13.32 -21.94 22.96
CA LYS A 216 -12.08 -22.73 22.87
C LYS A 216 -10.87 -21.97 23.42
N TYR A 217 -10.79 -20.68 23.11
CA TYR A 217 -9.65 -19.83 23.48
C TYR A 217 -9.94 -18.94 24.69
N LYS A 218 -11.15 -18.99 25.26
CA LYS A 218 -11.60 -18.14 26.38
C LYS A 218 -11.46 -16.65 26.08
N LEU A 219 -11.76 -16.26 24.85
CA LEU A 219 -11.69 -14.88 24.38
C LEU A 219 -13.01 -14.16 24.64
N ASP A 220 -12.91 -12.87 24.96
CA ASP A 220 -14.06 -12.00 25.16
C ASP A 220 -14.62 -11.55 23.80
N ILE A 221 -15.68 -12.22 23.36
CA ILE A 221 -16.43 -11.87 22.15
C ILE A 221 -17.88 -11.63 22.56
N ASN A 222 -18.41 -10.45 22.27
CA ASN A 222 -19.82 -10.17 22.50
C ASN A 222 -20.66 -10.82 21.40
N LEU A 223 -21.15 -12.03 21.69
CA LEU A 223 -21.89 -12.85 20.74
C LEU A 223 -23.29 -12.31 20.38
N GLY A 224 -23.80 -11.31 21.13
CA GLY A 224 -25.19 -10.86 21.01
C GLY A 224 -26.20 -11.95 21.43
N ALA A 225 -27.44 -11.54 21.65
CA ALA A 225 -28.57 -12.45 21.81
C ALA A 225 -29.14 -12.85 20.45
#